data_AF-A0A8H3F822-F1
#
_entry.id   AF-A0A8H3F822-F1
#
_cell.length_a   1.000
_cell.length_b   1.000
_cell.length_c   1.000
_cell.angle_alpha   90.00
_cell.angle_beta   90.00
_cell.angle_gamma   90.00
#
_symmetry.space_group_name_H-M   'P 1'
#
loop_
_entity.id
_entity.type
_entity.pdbx_description
1 polymer ?
#
loop_
_entity_poly.entity_id
_entity_poly.type
_entity_poly.pdbx_seq_one_letter_code
_entity_poly.pdbx_strand_id
1 'polypeptide(L)'
;MKAPEQITFKPSTESSSRLLLLKRAAHDPAFPNMFAIPGGHVEDTDLSIFHALKREVFEETTVSVQAVIDQIDPLAWVSLRSTQGKEKVSAPSLTNLQIPFICKVEGVTFQIDPEEHSAGVWADKGAAAKLDTVLIDI
;
A
#
# COMPACT_ATOMS: atom_id res chain seq x y z
N MET A 1 -1.26 14.49 23.96
CA MET A 1 -1.74 13.63 22.85
C MET A 1 -1.34 12.21 23.16
N LYS A 2 -2.26 11.25 23.07
CA LYS A 2 -1.96 9.82 23.20
C LYS A 2 -1.41 9.38 21.84
N ALA A 3 -0.35 8.55 21.82
CA ALA A 3 0.11 7.97 20.56
C ALA A 3 -1.04 7.17 19.91
N PRO A 4 -1.15 7.15 18.57
CA PRO A 4 -2.13 6.32 17.88
C PRO A 4 -1.95 4.85 18.31
N GLU A 5 -3.07 4.15 18.46
CA GLU A 5 -3.05 2.72 18.76
C GLU A 5 -2.47 1.99 17.55
N GLN A 6 -1.54 1.05 17.74
CA GLN A 6 -0.93 0.31 16.63
C GLN A 6 -1.16 -1.18 16.80
N ILE A 7 -1.46 -1.87 15.69
CA ILE A 7 -1.69 -3.31 15.70
C ILE A 7 -0.44 -4.03 15.21
N THR A 8 0.15 -4.91 16.04
CA THR A 8 1.34 -5.70 15.67
C THR A 8 0.98 -7.06 15.08
N PHE A 9 1.52 -7.35 13.90
CA PHE A 9 1.40 -8.64 13.22
C PHE A 9 2.74 -9.38 13.22
N LYS A 10 2.67 -10.71 13.37
CA LYS A 10 3.82 -11.62 13.22
C LYS A 10 3.56 -12.53 12.02
N PRO A 11 4.58 -12.85 11.21
CA PRO A 11 4.41 -13.73 10.07
C PRO A 11 4.09 -15.16 10.54
N SER A 12 3.34 -15.92 9.73
CA SER A 12 3.33 -17.39 9.83
C SER A 12 4.71 -17.94 9.45
N THR A 13 5.12 -19.13 9.87
CA THR A 13 6.55 -19.53 9.84
C THR A 13 7.06 -20.17 8.53
N GLU A 14 6.29 -20.20 7.44
CA GLU A 14 6.67 -20.99 6.24
C GLU A 14 6.75 -20.17 4.91
N SER A 15 7.86 -20.31 4.19
CA SER A 15 8.23 -19.71 2.87
C SER A 15 8.95 -18.34 2.84
N SER A 16 9.90 -18.22 1.87
CA SER A 16 10.89 -17.15 1.70
C SER A 16 10.46 -15.98 0.79
N SER A 17 9.31 -16.08 0.13
CA SER A 17 8.81 -15.03 -0.78
C SER A 17 7.34 -14.76 -0.47
N ARG A 18 7.08 -13.62 0.16
CA ARG A 18 5.74 -13.21 0.59
C ARG A 18 5.48 -11.77 0.21
N LEU A 19 4.22 -11.47 -0.04
CA LEU A 19 3.70 -10.13 -0.27
C LEU A 19 3.15 -9.60 1.04
N LEU A 20 3.58 -8.42 1.45
CA LEU A 20 2.92 -7.70 2.53
C LEU A 20 1.67 -7.03 1.93
N LEU A 21 0.51 -7.35 2.49
CA LEU A 21 -0.76 -6.79 2.09
C LEU A 21 -1.48 -6.19 3.30
N LEU A 22 -1.97 -4.98 3.15
CA LEU A 22 -2.72 -4.24 4.16
C LEU A 22 -4.16 -4.07 3.69
N LYS A 23 -5.14 -4.26 4.59
CA LYS A 23 -6.55 -4.05 4.27
C LYS A 23 -6.95 -2.64 4.66
N ARG A 24 -7.30 -1.80 3.68
CA ARG A 24 -7.77 -0.42 3.90
C ARG A 24 -8.98 -0.42 4.85
N ALA A 25 -9.08 0.62 5.67
CA ALA A 25 -10.18 0.77 6.61
C ALA A 25 -11.55 0.84 5.89
N ALA A 26 -12.61 0.46 6.58
CA ALA A 26 -13.96 0.47 6.00
C ALA A 26 -14.47 1.87 5.66
N HIS A 27 -13.88 2.90 6.25
CA HIS A 27 -14.23 4.31 6.05
C HIS A 27 -13.29 5.01 5.06
N ASP A 28 -12.38 4.27 4.44
CA ASP A 28 -11.49 4.83 3.43
C ASP A 28 -12.28 5.33 2.20
N PRO A 29 -12.03 6.57 1.73
CA PRO A 29 -12.77 7.14 0.61
C PRO A 29 -12.41 6.51 -0.75
N ALA A 30 -11.24 5.90 -0.86
CA ALA A 30 -10.72 5.27 -2.07
C ALA A 30 -10.45 3.79 -1.77
N PHE A 31 -11.42 2.94 -2.10
CA PHE A 31 -11.32 1.47 -1.99
C PHE A 31 -11.43 0.89 -0.56
N PRO A 32 -12.55 1.16 0.17
CA PRO A 32 -12.75 0.65 1.51
C PRO A 32 -12.76 -0.89 1.54
N ASN A 33 -12.16 -1.47 2.58
CA ASN A 33 -12.06 -2.93 2.80
C ASN A 33 -11.27 -3.73 1.74
N MET A 34 -10.51 -3.06 0.86
CA MET A 34 -9.69 -3.75 -0.13
C MET A 34 -8.27 -4.00 0.41
N PHE A 35 -7.66 -5.14 0.05
CA PHE A 35 -6.25 -5.37 0.37
C PHE A 35 -5.36 -4.70 -0.68
N ALA A 36 -4.30 -4.02 -0.24
CA ALA A 36 -3.32 -3.41 -1.10
C ALA A 36 -1.88 -3.65 -0.63
N ILE A 37 -0.92 -3.47 -1.55
CA ILE A 37 0.49 -3.39 -1.19
C ILE A 37 0.74 -2.05 -0.49
N PRO A 38 1.64 -1.99 0.51
CA PRO A 38 1.99 -0.73 1.14
C PRO A 38 2.65 0.22 0.15
N GLY A 39 2.37 1.51 0.29
CA GLY A 39 2.90 2.54 -0.59
C GLY A 39 2.01 3.78 -0.65
N GLY A 40 2.52 4.83 -1.30
CA GLY A 40 1.82 6.09 -1.40
C GLY A 40 2.43 7.01 -2.45
N HIS A 41 2.14 8.30 -2.33
CA HIS A 41 2.55 9.29 -3.31
C HIS A 41 4.03 9.66 -3.12
N VAL A 42 4.70 9.93 -4.24
CA VAL A 42 6.01 10.59 -4.20
C VAL A 42 5.76 12.06 -3.85
N GLU A 43 6.37 12.53 -2.76
CA GLU A 43 6.26 13.91 -2.31
C GLU A 43 7.42 14.77 -2.83
N ASP A 44 7.24 16.10 -2.87
CA ASP A 44 8.29 17.05 -3.27
C ASP A 44 9.53 17.00 -2.34
N THR A 45 9.36 16.48 -1.14
CA THR A 45 10.40 16.26 -0.13
C THR A 45 11.21 14.98 -0.36
N ASP A 46 10.73 14.07 -1.21
CA ASP A 46 11.42 12.83 -1.52
C ASP A 46 12.57 13.05 -2.52
N LEU A 47 13.79 12.68 -2.13
CA LEU A 47 14.97 12.82 -3.00
C LEU A 47 14.92 11.90 -4.25
N SER A 48 14.11 10.85 -4.19
CA SER A 48 13.82 9.94 -5.31
C SER A 48 12.60 9.08 -5.01
N ILE A 49 12.08 8.39 -6.03
CA ILE A 49 11.00 7.40 -5.86
C ILE A 49 11.34 6.30 -4.84
N PHE A 50 12.64 6.00 -4.65
CA PHE A 50 13.09 5.03 -3.65
C PHE A 50 13.06 5.58 -2.22
N HIS A 51 13.14 6.91 -2.04
CA HIS A 51 12.94 7.54 -0.74
C HIS A 51 11.45 7.50 -0.38
N ALA A 52 10.57 7.85 -1.32
CA ALA A 52 9.13 7.69 -1.16
C ALA A 52 8.76 6.25 -0.77
N LEU A 53 9.24 5.26 -1.53
CA LEU A 53 9.05 3.83 -1.24
C LEU A 53 9.47 3.45 0.19
N LYS A 54 10.64 3.91 0.64
CA LYS A 54 11.14 3.61 2.00
C LYS A 54 10.32 4.29 3.08
N ARG A 55 9.93 5.56 2.85
CA ARG A 55 9.13 6.36 3.77
C ARG A 55 7.73 5.76 3.93
N GLU A 56 7.00 5.58 2.84
CA GLU A 56 5.63 5.07 2.83
C GLU A 56 5.54 3.68 3.47
N VAL A 57 6.42 2.74 3.08
CA VAL A 57 6.42 1.41 3.68
C VAL A 57 6.69 1.48 5.18
N PHE A 58 7.60 2.36 5.64
CA PHE A 58 7.89 2.51 7.06
C PHE A 58 6.74 3.19 7.82
N GLU A 59 6.09 4.19 7.24
CA GLU A 59 4.95 4.90 7.84
C GLU A 59 3.76 3.95 8.05
N GLU A 60 3.42 3.16 7.03
CA GLU A 60 2.25 2.27 7.09
C GLU A 60 2.49 0.97 7.87
N THR A 61 3.75 0.50 7.94
CA THR A 61 4.04 -0.86 8.41
C THR A 61 5.14 -0.95 9.47
N THR A 62 5.90 0.12 9.72
CA THR A 62 7.15 0.13 10.52
C THR A 62 8.27 -0.79 9.99
N VAL A 63 8.10 -1.36 8.79
CA VAL A 63 9.09 -2.24 8.15
C VAL A 63 10.11 -1.40 7.40
N SER A 64 11.40 -1.70 7.62
CA SER A 64 12.50 -1.03 6.92
C SER A 64 12.85 -1.74 5.62
N VAL A 65 12.74 -1.05 4.48
CA VAL A 65 13.22 -1.53 3.18
C VAL A 65 14.75 -1.37 3.10
N GLN A 66 15.45 -2.49 2.99
CA GLN A 66 16.91 -2.58 2.95
C GLN A 66 17.45 -2.40 1.53
N ALA A 67 16.82 -3.04 0.55
CA ALA A 67 17.22 -2.96 -0.84
C ALA A 67 16.04 -3.21 -1.77
N VAL A 68 16.02 -2.51 -2.91
CA VAL A 68 15.19 -2.87 -4.06
C VAL A 68 15.91 -3.99 -4.81
N ILE A 69 15.20 -5.09 -5.04
CA ILE A 69 15.71 -6.29 -5.70
C ILE A 69 15.30 -6.32 -7.16
N ASP A 70 14.05 -5.92 -7.43
CA ASP A 70 13.50 -5.91 -8.78
C ASP A 70 12.35 -4.89 -8.88
N GLN A 71 11.90 -4.64 -10.10
CA GLN A 71 10.74 -3.80 -10.42
C GLN A 71 9.71 -4.63 -11.19
N ILE A 72 8.44 -4.48 -10.81
CA ILE A 72 7.33 -5.02 -11.59
C ILE A 72 6.89 -3.95 -12.60
N ASP A 73 6.37 -4.38 -13.75
CA ASP A 73 5.90 -3.47 -14.79
C ASP A 73 4.98 -2.36 -14.21
N PRO A 74 5.28 -1.08 -14.48
CA PRO A 74 4.45 0.02 -14.01
C PRO A 74 3.02 -0.06 -14.55
N LEU A 75 2.08 0.38 -13.74
CA LEU A 75 0.68 0.51 -14.12
C LEU A 75 0.32 1.98 -14.25
N ALA A 76 -0.31 2.37 -15.36
CA ALA A 76 -0.81 3.72 -15.57
C ALA A 76 -2.32 3.73 -15.79
N TRP A 77 -3.01 4.69 -15.18
CA TRP A 77 -4.47 4.86 -15.32
C TRP A 77 -4.86 6.33 -15.20
N VAL A 78 -6.12 6.61 -15.48
CA VAL A 78 -6.67 7.97 -15.41
C VAL A 78 -7.79 7.99 -14.38
N SER A 79 -7.68 8.88 -13.38
CA SER A 79 -8.77 9.15 -12.45
C SER A 79 -9.65 10.29 -12.95
N LEU A 80 -10.95 10.13 -12.72
CA LEU A 80 -11.95 11.14 -12.99
C LEU A 80 -12.05 12.07 -11.78
N ARG A 81 -11.75 13.36 -11.93
CA ARG A 81 -12.08 14.34 -10.89
C ARG A 81 -13.59 14.48 -10.85
N SER A 82 -14.19 14.19 -9.69
CA SER A 82 -15.52 14.69 -9.41
C SER A 82 -15.38 16.15 -9.00
N THR A 83 -15.78 17.08 -9.87
CA THR A 83 -16.02 18.46 -9.44
C THR A 83 -17.25 18.44 -8.52
N GLN A 84 -17.10 18.81 -7.25
CA GLN A 84 -18.25 19.06 -6.37
C GLN A 84 -19.07 20.21 -6.98
N GLY A 85 -20.17 19.86 -7.65
CA GLY A 85 -21.05 20.80 -8.35
C GLY A 85 -21.91 20.04 -9.36
N LYS A 86 -23.19 20.41 -9.48
CA LYS A 86 -24.29 19.63 -10.10
C LYS A 86 -24.22 19.39 -11.62
N GLU A 87 -23.05 19.43 -12.25
CA GLU A 87 -22.88 19.10 -13.66
C GLU A 87 -21.77 18.07 -13.85
N LYS A 88 -22.16 16.82 -14.13
CA LYS A 88 -21.25 15.72 -14.49
C LYS A 88 -20.70 15.96 -15.91
N VAL A 89 -19.70 16.81 -16.03
CA VAL A 89 -18.79 16.76 -17.18
C VAL A 89 -17.52 16.07 -16.70
N SER A 90 -17.45 14.77 -16.95
CA SER A 90 -16.29 13.93 -16.65
C SER A 90 -15.16 14.24 -17.63
N ALA A 91 -14.33 15.24 -17.30
CA ALA A 91 -13.03 15.41 -17.95
C ALA A 91 -12.02 14.43 -17.33
N PRO A 92 -11.21 13.70 -18.12
CA PRO A 92 -10.08 12.93 -17.60
C PRO A 92 -9.10 13.90 -16.95
N SER A 93 -8.79 13.73 -15.66
CA SER A 93 -8.23 14.85 -14.91
C SER A 93 -6.90 14.60 -14.22
N LEU A 94 -6.48 13.36 -14.00
CA LEU A 94 -5.15 13.03 -13.49
C LEU A 94 -4.73 11.69 -14.08
N THR A 95 -3.56 11.65 -14.71
CA THR A 95 -2.89 10.41 -15.06
C THR A 95 -2.06 9.99 -13.86
N ASN A 96 -2.31 8.81 -13.34
CA ASN A 96 -1.58 8.23 -12.23
C ASN A 96 -0.68 7.12 -12.76
N LEU A 97 0.46 6.93 -12.09
CA LEU A 97 1.46 5.92 -12.42
C LEU A 97 1.90 5.24 -11.13
N GLN A 98 1.59 3.95 -10.99
CA GLN A 98 2.10 3.09 -9.93
C GLN A 98 3.36 2.38 -10.41
N ILE A 99 4.39 2.37 -9.56
CA ILE A 99 5.66 1.72 -9.83
C ILE A 99 5.96 0.70 -8.72
N PRO A 100 5.55 -0.58 -8.88
CA PRO A 100 5.74 -1.58 -7.84
C PRO A 100 7.17 -2.12 -7.82
N PHE A 101 7.71 -2.33 -6.61
CA PHE A 101 9.06 -2.84 -6.39
C PHE A 101 9.07 -4.11 -5.54
N ILE A 102 9.93 -5.06 -5.91
CA ILE A 102 10.25 -6.20 -5.07
C ILE A 102 11.41 -5.79 -4.16
N CYS A 103 11.20 -5.88 -2.85
CA CYS A 103 12.13 -5.37 -1.86
C CYS A 103 12.62 -6.47 -0.91
N LYS A 104 13.88 -6.35 -0.52
CA LYS A 104 14.40 -6.99 0.69
C LYS A 104 14.12 -6.07 1.86
N VAL A 105 13.46 -6.61 2.89
CA VAL A 105 13.12 -5.88 4.11
C VAL A 105 13.88 -6.43 5.31
N GLU A 106 13.99 -5.61 6.35
CA GLU A 106 14.50 -6.04 7.65
C GLU A 106 13.35 -6.43 8.58
N GLY A 107 13.45 -7.63 9.12
CA GLY A 107 12.39 -8.18 9.95
C GLY A 107 11.13 -8.55 9.16
N VAL A 108 10.17 -9.08 9.88
CA VAL A 108 8.92 -9.63 9.36
C VAL A 108 7.72 -9.32 10.26
N THR A 109 8.00 -8.81 11.46
CA THR A 109 7.00 -8.19 12.34
C THR A 109 6.72 -6.80 11.81
N PHE A 110 5.45 -6.41 11.74
CA PHE A 110 5.04 -5.10 11.26
C PHE A 110 3.89 -4.55 12.11
N GLN A 111 3.68 -3.25 12.05
CA GLN A 111 2.65 -2.52 12.77
C GLN A 111 1.89 -1.62 11.81
N ILE A 112 0.56 -1.60 11.92
CA ILE A 112 -0.29 -0.73 11.09
C ILE A 112 -1.07 0.26 11.99
N ASP A 113 -1.45 1.40 11.39
CA ASP A 113 -2.42 2.31 11.97
C ASP A 113 -3.86 1.79 11.74
N PRO A 114 -4.67 1.52 12.77
CA PRO A 114 -6.05 1.06 12.66
C PRO A 114 -7.01 2.09 12.06
N GLU A 115 -6.66 3.38 12.06
CA GLU A 115 -7.44 4.40 11.37
C GLU A 115 -7.32 4.24 9.85
N GLU A 116 -6.16 3.84 9.34
CA GLU A 116 -5.94 3.65 7.90
C GLU A 116 -6.19 2.20 7.46
N HIS A 117 -5.92 1.23 8.34
CA HIS A 117 -5.86 -0.18 7.99
C HIS A 117 -6.53 -1.09 9.02
N SER A 118 -7.43 -1.96 8.56
CA SER A 118 -8.18 -2.89 9.42
C SER A 118 -7.50 -4.25 9.62
N ALA A 119 -6.56 -4.63 8.77
CA ALA A 119 -5.82 -5.89 8.84
C ALA A 119 -4.51 -5.81 8.06
N GLY A 120 -3.58 -6.73 8.33
CA GLY A 120 -2.39 -6.93 7.50
C GLY A 120 -1.95 -8.38 7.49
N VAL A 121 -1.28 -8.81 6.41
CA VAL A 121 -0.78 -10.17 6.27
C VAL A 121 0.46 -10.24 5.37
N TRP A 122 1.42 -11.10 5.76
CA TRP A 122 2.42 -11.61 4.82
C TRP A 122 1.84 -12.80 4.07
N ALA A 123 1.33 -12.57 2.87
CA ALA A 123 0.69 -13.57 2.03
C ALA A 123 1.72 -14.29 1.14
N ASP A 124 1.72 -15.62 1.19
CA ASP A 124 2.26 -16.42 0.10
C ASP A 124 1.28 -16.44 -1.10
N LYS A 125 1.68 -17.08 -2.20
CA LYS A 125 0.84 -17.20 -3.41
C LYS A 125 -0.53 -17.83 -3.14
N GLY A 126 -0.61 -18.82 -2.26
CA GLY A 126 -1.85 -19.52 -1.91
C GLY A 126 -2.75 -18.72 -0.99
N ALA A 127 -2.18 -17.95 -0.06
CA ALA A 127 -2.91 -17.02 0.80
C ALA A 127 -3.44 -15.84 -0.01
N ALA A 128 -2.62 -15.25 -0.89
CA ALA A 128 -3.03 -14.15 -1.76
C ALA A 128 -4.20 -14.54 -2.68
N ALA A 129 -4.20 -15.78 -3.22
CA ALA A 129 -5.28 -16.28 -4.05
C ALA A 129 -6.63 -16.48 -3.32
N LYS A 130 -6.63 -16.47 -1.98
CA LYS A 130 -7.83 -16.61 -1.14
C LYS A 130 -8.36 -15.26 -0.65
N LEU A 131 -7.65 -14.17 -0.91
CA LEU A 131 -8.13 -12.84 -0.57
C LEU A 131 -9.18 -12.43 -1.60
N ASP A 132 -10.37 -12.06 -1.12
CA ASP A 132 -11.54 -11.77 -1.95
C ASP A 132 -11.25 -10.68 -3.01
N THR A 133 -10.33 -9.76 -2.73
CA THR A 133 -9.73 -8.87 -3.73
C THR A 133 -8.39 -8.32 -3.24
N VAL A 134 -7.32 -8.49 -4.03
CA VAL A 134 -6.07 -7.74 -3.89
C VAL A 134 -6.07 -6.64 -4.94
N LEU A 135 -6.17 -5.40 -4.48
CA LEU A 135 -6.00 -4.21 -5.27
C LEU A 135 -4.51 -3.84 -5.19
N ILE A 136 -3.79 -3.93 -6.29
CA ILE A 136 -2.45 -3.30 -6.32
C ILE A 136 -2.76 -1.80 -6.35
N ASP A 137 -2.53 -1.07 -5.26
CA ASP A 137 -3.16 0.26 -5.02
C ASP A 137 -3.14 1.13 -6.28
N ILE A 138 -4.31 1.38 -6.86
CA ILE A 138 -4.50 2.04 -8.16
C ILE A 138 -4.74 3.53 -7.87
#